data_AF-A0A7S4FCH2-F1
#
_entry.id   AF-A0A7S4FCH2-F1
#
_cell.length_a   1.000
_cell.length_b   1.000
_cell.length_c   1.000
_cell.angle_alpha   90.00
_cell.angle_beta   90.00
_cell.angle_gamma   90.00
#
_symmetry.space_group_name_H-M   'P 1'
#
loop_
_entity.id
_entity.type
_entity.pdbx_description
1 polymer ?
#
loop_
_entity_poly.entity_id
_entity_poly.type
_entity_poly.pdbx_seq_one_letter_code
_entity_poly.pdbx_strand_id
1 'polypeptide(L)'
;ANEWTRLQTARKISIELSLFFLLFVMQGLDVESYATRVPGGRGDQGTPPDLLLRFALSTFLLLILGVGQWSIRWAIWDRFVQDKIWQFVDLLAVANVSCFVLVEPLFGYYLHGRSVHPHADTDMLQLNLQLKREEEGLCSRRGLKPDSDVQTFEVFVTDRVRRSMAEAFAGFPTRGGAQPNKRQRGARRRGFRSSPEKVLEAQRKVNAYLSDFIGGTLEKDKREIVEKQYFHRLIGLPPEMYSESTSLFVEDAAGNFQTVLLAGIEFDLLVLHCVGYGIFDAAFVNTNVAVFATYVLDLIVRFTRHMLGVRNISRKTLMDERFIM
;
A
#
# COMPACT_ATOMS: atom_id res chain seq x y z
N ALA A 1 9.60 9.17 3.61
CA ALA A 1 8.77 8.58 4.69
C ALA A 1 7.37 9.18 4.72
N ASN A 2 7.22 10.51 4.87
CA ASN A 2 5.91 11.17 4.91
C ASN A 2 5.05 10.88 3.66
N GLU A 3 5.62 11.03 2.46
CA GLU A 3 4.89 10.71 1.22
C GLU A 3 4.41 9.25 1.15
N TRP A 4 5.21 8.30 1.63
CA TRP A 4 4.77 6.90 1.73
C TRP A 4 3.58 6.72 2.69
N THR A 5 3.61 7.39 3.85
CA THR A 5 2.48 7.39 4.79
C THR A 5 1.21 7.96 4.17
N ARG A 6 1.32 9.04 3.37
CA ARG A 6 0.19 9.63 2.64
C ARG A 6 -0.38 8.66 1.60
N LEU A 7 0.49 7.91 0.91
CA LEU A 7 0.08 6.92 -0.09
C LEU A 7 -0.60 5.69 0.52
N GLN A 8 -0.27 5.32 1.76
CA GLN A 8 -0.87 4.16 2.41
C GLN A 8 -2.39 4.26 2.54
N THR A 9 -2.92 5.48 2.66
CA THR A 9 -4.37 5.74 2.74
C THR A 9 -4.95 6.35 1.47
N ALA A 10 -4.17 6.47 0.39
CA ALA A 10 -4.68 6.91 -0.89
C ALA A 10 -5.74 5.93 -1.41
N ARG A 11 -6.81 6.48 -1.97
CA ARG A 11 -7.95 5.72 -2.53
C ARG A 11 -8.17 6.10 -3.99
N LYS A 12 -8.57 5.12 -4.80
CA LYS A 12 -9.04 5.29 -6.18
C LYS A 12 -10.56 5.49 -6.25
N ILE A 13 -11.30 4.85 -5.34
CA ILE A 13 -12.76 4.91 -5.24
C ILE A 13 -13.14 5.79 -4.02
N SER A 14 -14.06 6.74 -4.22
CA SER A 14 -14.67 7.50 -3.12
C SER A 14 -15.90 6.77 -2.61
N ILE A 15 -15.80 6.27 -1.37
CA ILE A 15 -16.93 5.62 -0.70
C ILE A 15 -18.03 6.62 -0.38
N GLU A 16 -17.66 7.87 -0.10
CA GLU A 16 -18.60 8.95 0.21
C GLU A 16 -19.54 9.18 -0.96
N LEU A 17 -19.00 9.24 -2.18
CA LEU A 17 -19.78 9.36 -3.40
C LEU A 17 -20.65 8.12 -3.64
N SER A 18 -20.10 6.91 -3.46
CA SER A 18 -20.85 5.66 -3.64
C SER A 18 -22.03 5.55 -2.69
N LEU A 19 -21.83 5.88 -1.41
CA LEU A 19 -22.87 5.82 -0.38
C LEU A 19 -23.92 6.92 -0.56
N PHE A 20 -23.51 8.12 -0.93
CA PHE A 20 -24.45 9.20 -1.27
C PHE A 20 -25.34 8.82 -2.46
N PHE A 21 -24.76 8.27 -3.53
CA PHE A 21 -25.51 7.83 -4.69
C PHE A 21 -26.42 6.64 -4.36
N LEU A 22 -25.94 5.68 -3.57
CA LEU A 22 -26.77 4.57 -3.10
C LEU A 22 -27.99 5.08 -2.35
N LEU A 23 -27.80 6.02 -1.40
CA LEU A 23 -28.89 6.62 -0.65
C LEU A 23 -29.88 7.35 -1.56
N PHE A 24 -29.38 8.13 -2.53
CA PHE A 24 -30.20 8.83 -3.51
C PHE A 24 -31.04 7.87 -4.36
N VAL A 25 -30.47 6.76 -4.84
CA VAL A 25 -31.20 5.80 -5.66
C VAL A 25 -32.19 4.98 -4.82
N MET A 26 -31.75 4.45 -3.69
CA MET A 26 -32.59 3.58 -2.85
C MET A 26 -33.78 4.36 -2.26
N GLN A 27 -33.50 5.49 -1.60
CA GLN A 27 -34.52 6.26 -0.89
C GLN A 27 -35.07 7.42 -1.73
N GLY A 28 -34.21 8.15 -2.44
CA GLY A 28 -34.63 9.33 -3.22
C GLY A 28 -35.48 9.00 -4.45
N LEU A 29 -35.17 7.90 -5.15
CA LEU A 29 -35.96 7.39 -6.29
C LEU A 29 -36.95 6.29 -5.89
N ASP A 30 -37.02 5.96 -4.59
CA ASP A 30 -37.84 4.90 -4.02
C ASP A 30 -37.67 3.54 -4.71
N VAL A 31 -36.42 3.17 -5.04
CA VAL A 31 -36.13 1.85 -5.61
C VAL A 31 -36.29 0.75 -4.54
N GLU A 32 -36.26 1.11 -3.26
CA GLU A 32 -36.55 0.20 -2.13
C GLU A 32 -37.93 -0.48 -2.24
N SER A 33 -38.92 0.21 -2.81
CA SER A 33 -40.27 -0.34 -3.02
C SER A 33 -40.30 -1.55 -3.97
N TYR A 34 -39.34 -1.68 -4.89
CA TYR A 34 -39.16 -2.87 -5.73
C TYR A 34 -38.53 -4.04 -4.97
N ALA A 35 -37.89 -3.77 -3.83
CA ALA A 35 -37.25 -4.77 -2.99
C ALA A 35 -38.19 -5.29 -1.87
N THR A 36 -39.46 -5.49 -2.22
CA THR A 36 -40.52 -5.98 -1.33
C THR A 36 -40.97 -7.37 -1.77
N ARG A 37 -41.71 -8.08 -0.90
CA ARG A 37 -42.21 -9.45 -1.19
C ARG A 37 -43.40 -9.47 -2.15
N VAL A 38 -43.34 -8.67 -3.22
CA VAL A 38 -44.38 -8.60 -4.27
C VAL A 38 -43.80 -9.16 -5.57
N PRO A 39 -44.38 -10.23 -6.13
CA PRO A 39 -43.88 -10.80 -7.36
C PRO A 39 -44.11 -9.85 -8.54
N GLY A 40 -43.02 -9.42 -9.20
CA GLY A 40 -43.06 -8.68 -10.46
C GLY A 40 -43.61 -7.25 -10.39
N GLY A 41 -43.78 -6.69 -9.19
CA GLY A 41 -44.39 -5.39 -8.97
C GLY A 41 -43.67 -4.54 -7.93
N ARG A 42 -44.21 -3.34 -7.70
CA ARG A 42 -43.79 -2.42 -6.66
C ARG A 42 -44.66 -2.64 -5.42
N GLY A 43 -44.05 -2.73 -4.24
CA GLY A 43 -44.80 -2.84 -2.98
C GLY A 43 -45.38 -1.50 -2.55
N ASP A 44 -46.61 -1.54 -2.04
CA ASP A 44 -47.25 -0.40 -1.41
C ASP A 44 -46.73 -0.17 0.03
N GLN A 45 -47.10 0.97 0.63
CA GLN A 45 -46.72 1.30 2.00
C GLN A 45 -47.15 0.21 2.98
N GLY A 46 -46.20 -0.31 3.76
CA GLY A 46 -46.43 -1.37 4.75
C GLY A 46 -46.16 -2.79 4.24
N THR A 47 -45.84 -2.97 2.96
CA THR A 47 -45.40 -4.26 2.43
C THR A 47 -44.06 -4.65 3.07
N PRO A 48 -43.90 -5.87 3.61
CA PRO A 48 -42.66 -6.29 4.22
C PRO A 48 -41.53 -6.36 3.17
N PRO A 49 -40.33 -5.84 3.50
CA PRO A 49 -39.19 -5.92 2.60
C PRO A 49 -38.71 -7.37 2.44
N ASP A 50 -38.13 -7.65 1.27
CA ASP A 50 -37.37 -8.87 1.03
C ASP A 50 -35.87 -8.58 1.20
N LEU A 51 -35.26 -9.18 2.21
CA LEU A 51 -33.86 -8.92 2.56
C LEU A 51 -32.90 -9.35 1.43
N LEU A 52 -33.21 -10.45 0.73
CA LEU A 52 -32.35 -10.95 -0.34
C LEU A 52 -32.38 -10.00 -1.52
N LEU A 53 -33.58 -9.52 -1.89
CA LEU A 53 -33.74 -8.59 -3.00
C LEU A 53 -33.15 -7.21 -2.69
N ARG A 54 -33.31 -6.72 -1.46
CA ARG A 54 -32.66 -5.48 -0.99
C ARG A 54 -31.13 -5.59 -1.05
N PHE A 55 -30.58 -6.68 -0.53
CA PHE A 55 -29.14 -6.93 -0.56
C PHE A 55 -28.60 -7.04 -2.00
N ALA A 56 -29.30 -7.78 -2.86
CA ALA A 56 -28.92 -7.92 -4.26
C ALA A 56 -28.90 -6.57 -4.98
N LEU A 57 -29.96 -5.77 -4.82
CA LEU A 57 -30.07 -4.44 -5.41
C LEU A 57 -28.98 -3.48 -4.90
N SER A 58 -28.79 -3.39 -3.59
CA SER A 58 -27.80 -2.48 -3.00
C SER A 58 -26.38 -2.88 -3.39
N THR A 59 -26.07 -4.18 -3.38
CA THR A 59 -24.75 -4.70 -3.76
C THR A 59 -24.50 -4.45 -5.24
N PHE A 60 -25.48 -4.69 -6.10
CA PHE A 60 -25.38 -4.42 -7.53
C PHE A 60 -25.08 -2.94 -7.81
N LEU A 61 -25.82 -2.03 -7.16
CA LEU A 61 -25.59 -0.59 -7.30
C LEU A 61 -24.19 -0.18 -6.82
N LEU A 62 -23.77 -0.64 -5.63
CA LEU A 62 -22.43 -0.35 -5.11
C LEU A 62 -21.31 -0.88 -6.01
N LEU A 63 -21.47 -2.09 -6.56
CA LEU A 63 -20.50 -2.68 -7.48
C LEU A 63 -20.41 -1.88 -8.78
N ILE A 64 -21.54 -1.52 -9.40
CA ILE A 64 -21.54 -0.70 -10.62
C ILE A 64 -20.89 0.66 -10.38
N LEU A 65 -21.20 1.32 -9.28
CA LEU A 65 -20.59 2.60 -8.91
C LEU A 65 -19.09 2.45 -8.66
N GLY A 66 -18.67 1.42 -7.94
CA GLY A 66 -17.27 1.14 -7.67
C GLY A 66 -16.48 0.88 -8.95
N VAL A 67 -16.98 0.03 -9.84
CA VAL A 67 -16.37 -0.26 -11.14
C VAL A 67 -16.36 0.99 -12.02
N GLY A 68 -17.44 1.77 -12.03
CA GLY A 68 -17.54 3.03 -12.79
C GLY A 68 -16.50 4.05 -12.32
N GLN A 69 -16.40 4.29 -11.01
CA GLN A 69 -15.38 5.19 -10.43
C GLN A 69 -13.96 4.70 -10.72
N TRP A 70 -13.70 3.40 -10.54
CA TRP A 70 -12.39 2.82 -10.85
C TRP A 70 -12.03 2.97 -12.33
N SER A 71 -12.99 2.74 -13.24
CA SER A 71 -12.78 2.87 -14.68
C SER A 71 -12.49 4.31 -15.09
N ILE A 72 -13.24 5.28 -14.56
CA ILE A 72 -12.99 6.71 -14.78
C ILE A 72 -11.62 7.11 -14.24
N ARG A 73 -11.27 6.64 -13.04
CA ARG A 73 -9.98 6.90 -12.43
C ARG A 73 -8.84 6.39 -13.31
N TRP A 74 -8.91 5.13 -13.72
CA TRP A 74 -7.89 4.49 -14.53
C TRP A 74 -7.78 5.10 -15.94
N ALA A 75 -8.90 5.29 -16.63
CA ALA A 75 -8.91 5.75 -18.02
C ALA A 75 -8.63 7.25 -18.18
N ILE A 76 -9.10 8.07 -17.23
CA ILE A 76 -9.04 9.54 -17.35
C ILE A 76 -8.04 10.11 -16.36
N TRP A 77 -8.23 9.88 -15.06
CA TRP A 77 -7.48 10.61 -14.05
C TRP A 77 -6.00 10.24 -14.01
N ASP A 78 -5.70 8.94 -13.93
CA ASP A 78 -4.32 8.47 -13.79
C ASP A 78 -3.55 8.70 -15.11
N ARG A 79 -4.25 8.71 -16.27
CA ARG A 79 -3.62 8.91 -17.59
C ARG A 79 -3.37 10.36 -17.97
N PHE A 80 -4.27 11.27 -17.61
CA PHE A 80 -4.25 12.67 -18.09
C PHE A 80 -4.04 13.70 -16.98
N VAL A 81 -4.25 13.35 -15.71
CA VAL A 81 -4.17 14.31 -14.60
C VAL A 81 -2.98 13.99 -13.70
N GLN A 82 -3.05 12.89 -12.95
CA GLN A 82 -2.04 12.58 -11.94
C GLN A 82 -2.08 11.12 -11.50
N ASP A 83 -0.97 10.40 -11.72
CA ASP A 83 -0.71 9.13 -11.03
C ASP A 83 0.19 9.37 -9.81
N LYS A 84 -0.43 9.42 -8.63
CA LYS A 84 0.26 9.65 -7.35
C LYS A 84 1.26 8.53 -7.01
N ILE A 85 1.01 7.31 -7.48
CA ILE A 85 1.81 6.14 -7.13
C ILE A 85 3.08 6.13 -7.96
N TRP A 86 2.99 6.36 -9.27
CA TRP A 86 4.19 6.45 -10.11
C TRP A 86 5.02 7.71 -9.81
N GLN A 87 4.37 8.84 -9.51
CA GLN A 87 5.06 10.04 -9.05
C GLN A 87 5.88 9.81 -7.77
N PHE A 88 5.45 8.89 -6.91
CA PHE A 88 6.24 8.52 -5.76
C PHE A 88 7.50 7.74 -6.14
N VAL A 89 7.43 6.83 -7.11
CA VAL A 89 8.61 6.12 -7.63
C VAL A 89 9.58 7.10 -8.27
N ASP A 90 9.08 8.08 -9.03
CA ASP A 90 9.90 9.16 -9.58
C ASP A 90 10.58 10.00 -8.49
N LEU A 91 9.81 10.36 -7.45
CA LEU A 91 10.32 11.11 -6.30
C LEU A 91 11.45 10.35 -5.59
N LEU A 92 11.34 9.02 -5.47
CA LEU A 92 12.40 8.19 -4.89
C LEU A 92 13.71 8.30 -5.68
N ALA A 93 13.65 8.27 -7.01
CA ALA A 93 14.82 8.41 -7.87
C ALA A 93 15.45 9.80 -7.80
N VAL A 94 14.62 10.85 -7.82
CA VAL A 94 15.09 12.23 -7.69
C VAL A 94 15.74 12.47 -6.33
N ALA A 95 15.14 11.94 -5.25
CA ALA A 95 15.65 12.07 -3.89
C ALA A 95 16.83 11.14 -3.56
N ASN A 96 17.24 10.27 -4.50
CA ASN A 96 18.26 9.24 -4.28
C ASN A 96 17.96 8.31 -3.08
N VAL A 97 16.70 7.91 -2.91
CA VAL A 97 16.24 7.03 -1.82
C VAL A 97 15.54 5.81 -2.40
N SER A 98 16.03 4.61 -2.11
CA SER A 98 15.32 3.38 -2.44
C SER A 98 14.40 2.92 -1.31
N CYS A 99 13.32 2.21 -1.65
CA CYS A 99 12.40 1.63 -0.69
C CYS A 99 12.45 0.10 -0.76
N PHE A 100 12.62 -0.57 0.38
CA PHE A 100 12.58 -2.02 0.49
C PHE A 100 11.45 -2.42 1.45
N VAL A 101 10.42 -3.08 0.92
CA VAL A 101 9.16 -3.36 1.63
C VAL A 101 8.89 -4.85 1.61
N LEU A 102 8.95 -5.49 2.78
CA LEU A 102 8.56 -6.89 2.92
C LEU A 102 7.10 -6.99 3.34
N VAL A 103 6.29 -7.70 2.54
CA VAL A 103 4.88 -8.01 2.84
C VAL A 103 4.83 -9.27 3.71
N GLU A 104 5.63 -10.26 3.34
CA GLU A 104 5.83 -11.51 4.03
C GLU A 104 7.29 -11.63 4.49
N PRO A 105 7.66 -12.62 5.33
CA PRO A 105 9.03 -12.75 5.81
C PRO A 105 10.09 -12.84 4.69
N LEU A 106 9.74 -13.46 3.56
CA LEU A 106 10.66 -13.73 2.43
C LEU A 106 10.20 -13.09 1.11
N PHE A 107 9.02 -12.46 1.09
CA PHE A 107 8.47 -11.85 -0.12
C PHE A 107 8.10 -10.39 0.11
N GLY A 108 8.34 -9.57 -0.90
CA GLY A 108 7.90 -8.19 -0.92
C GLY A 108 8.28 -7.46 -2.20
N TYR A 109 8.52 -6.17 -2.06
CA TYR A 109 8.77 -5.26 -3.17
C TYR A 109 9.99 -4.38 -2.89
N TYR A 110 10.75 -4.12 -3.94
CA TYR A 110 11.84 -3.15 -3.95
C TYR A 110 11.54 -2.07 -4.98
N LEU A 111 11.54 -0.83 -4.52
CA LEU A 111 11.41 0.37 -5.34
C LEU A 111 12.80 0.99 -5.44
N HIS A 112 13.38 0.93 -6.63
CA HIS A 112 14.68 1.46 -6.93
C HIS A 112 14.61 2.97 -7.09
N GLY A 113 15.32 3.69 -6.23
CA GLY A 113 15.39 5.14 -6.26
C GLY A 113 16.82 5.66 -6.28
N ARG A 114 17.77 4.95 -6.90
CA ARG A 114 19.12 5.50 -7.08
C ARG A 114 19.04 6.61 -8.14
N SER A 115 19.53 7.79 -7.79
CA SER A 115 19.55 8.90 -8.74
C SER A 115 20.56 8.62 -9.86
N VAL A 116 20.17 8.98 -11.08
CA VAL A 116 21.05 9.01 -12.26
C VAL A 116 21.92 10.26 -12.29
N HIS A 117 21.59 11.25 -11.44
CA HIS A 117 22.32 12.51 -11.34
C HIS A 117 23.45 12.44 -10.30
N PRO A 118 24.52 13.23 -10.47
CA PRO A 118 25.65 13.21 -9.54
C PRO A 118 25.29 13.62 -8.10
N HIS A 119 24.34 14.54 -7.95
CA HIS A 119 23.90 15.07 -6.66
C HIS A 119 22.39 15.26 -6.68
N ALA A 120 21.70 14.74 -5.67
CA ALA A 120 20.27 14.94 -5.46
C ALA A 120 19.98 16.20 -4.62
N ASP A 121 20.87 16.55 -3.69
CA ASP A 121 20.76 17.72 -2.83
C ASP A 121 21.35 18.96 -3.53
N THR A 122 20.60 19.52 -4.49
CA THR A 122 21.04 20.69 -5.28
C THR A 122 20.02 21.81 -5.30
N ASP A 123 20.43 22.97 -5.79
CA ASP A 123 19.54 24.11 -5.99
C ASP A 123 18.47 23.80 -7.07
N MET A 124 17.31 24.46 -6.98
CA MET A 124 16.17 24.25 -7.88
C MET A 124 16.54 24.45 -9.36
N LEU A 125 17.46 25.37 -9.65
CA LEU A 125 17.94 25.58 -11.02
C LEU A 125 18.70 24.34 -11.53
N GLN A 126 19.59 23.79 -10.72
CA GLN A 126 20.37 22.60 -11.09
C GLN A 126 19.47 21.37 -11.24
N LEU A 127 18.49 21.21 -10.35
CA LEU A 127 17.50 20.14 -10.45
C LEU A 127 16.71 20.23 -11.77
N ASN A 128 16.23 21.40 -12.16
CA ASN A 128 15.52 21.58 -13.43
C ASN A 128 16.41 21.28 -14.65
N LEU A 129 17.69 21.68 -14.60
CA LEU A 129 18.64 21.36 -15.66
C LEU A 129 18.93 19.86 -15.77
N GLN A 130 19.00 19.17 -14.63
CA GLN A 130 19.17 17.72 -14.57
C GLN A 130 17.96 16.98 -15.15
N LEU A 131 16.73 17.39 -14.77
CA LEU A 131 15.49 16.84 -15.33
C LEU A 131 15.38 17.07 -16.84
N LYS A 132 15.77 18.25 -17.32
CA LYS A 132 15.80 18.55 -18.76
C LYS A 132 16.77 17.65 -19.52
N ARG A 133 17.96 17.38 -18.96
CA ARG A 133 18.92 16.43 -19.57
C ARG A 133 18.37 15.01 -19.61
N GLU A 134 17.58 14.63 -18.61
CA GLU A 134 16.92 13.32 -18.60
C GLU A 134 15.84 13.23 -19.68
N GLU A 135 15.00 14.27 -19.83
CA GLU A 135 14.01 14.37 -20.90
C GLU A 135 14.67 14.31 -22.30
N GLU A 136 15.82 14.95 -22.46
CA GLU A 136 16.63 14.91 -23.68
C GLU A 136 17.39 13.57 -23.87
N GLY A 137 17.29 12.62 -22.94
CA GLY A 137 17.95 11.32 -23.02
C GLY A 137 19.46 11.36 -22.86
N LEU A 138 20.01 12.42 -22.26
CA LEU A 138 21.45 12.65 -22.05
C LEU A 138 21.99 11.99 -20.76
N CYS A 139 21.16 11.20 -20.08
CA CYS A 139 21.47 10.52 -18.82
C CYS A 139 21.24 9.02 -18.96
N SER A 140 21.88 8.24 -18.07
CA SER A 140 21.61 6.82 -17.91
C SER A 140 20.14 6.59 -17.54
N ARG A 141 19.59 5.43 -17.91
CA ARG A 141 18.24 5.02 -17.51
C ARG A 141 18.15 4.79 -16.00
N ARG A 142 16.96 4.96 -15.42
CA ARG A 142 16.71 4.91 -13.97
C ARG A 142 16.62 3.50 -13.37
N GLY A 143 16.60 2.44 -14.19
CA GLY A 143 16.39 1.08 -13.72
C GLY A 143 17.61 0.45 -13.04
N LEU A 144 17.37 -0.69 -12.40
CA LEU A 144 18.40 -1.41 -11.63
C LEU A 144 19.41 -2.15 -12.53
N LYS A 145 18.97 -2.60 -13.71
CA LYS A 145 19.83 -3.14 -14.77
C LYS A 145 20.35 -1.98 -15.63
N PRO A 146 21.58 -2.07 -16.16
CA PRO A 146 22.02 -1.12 -17.19
C PRO A 146 21.01 -1.13 -18.35
N ASP A 147 20.68 0.05 -18.85
CA ASP A 147 19.76 0.29 -19.98
C ASP A 147 18.28 -0.09 -19.76
N SER A 148 17.86 -0.38 -18.52
CA SER A 148 16.45 -0.59 -18.17
C SER A 148 15.83 0.65 -17.55
N ASP A 149 14.54 0.90 -17.84
CA ASP A 149 13.72 1.92 -17.16
C ASP A 149 12.93 1.36 -15.98
N VAL A 150 12.98 0.04 -15.74
CA VAL A 150 12.17 -0.60 -14.69
C VAL A 150 12.76 -0.31 -13.32
N GLN A 151 11.98 0.40 -12.50
CA GLN A 151 12.39 0.81 -11.15
C GLN A 151 11.72 -0.04 -10.05
N THR A 152 10.71 -0.82 -10.40
CA THR A 152 9.90 -1.57 -9.45
C THR A 152 10.15 -3.07 -9.61
N PHE A 153 10.38 -3.74 -8.48
CA PHE A 153 10.73 -5.16 -8.45
C PHE A 153 9.95 -5.88 -7.37
N GLU A 154 9.48 -7.08 -7.69
CA GLU A 154 9.11 -8.08 -6.70
C GLU A 154 10.37 -8.76 -6.19
N VAL A 155 10.49 -8.95 -4.89
CA VAL A 155 11.69 -9.53 -4.28
C VAL A 155 11.34 -10.79 -3.52
N PHE A 156 12.06 -11.85 -3.84
CA PHE A 156 12.08 -13.11 -3.11
C PHE A 156 13.43 -13.24 -2.43
N VAL A 157 13.43 -13.08 -1.12
CA VAL A 157 14.62 -13.01 -0.28
C VAL A 157 14.90 -14.38 0.33
N THR A 158 16.16 -14.76 0.42
CA THR A 158 16.55 -16.00 1.11
C THR A 158 16.42 -15.85 2.63
N ASP A 159 16.18 -16.96 3.32
CA ASP A 159 16.07 -16.95 4.79
C ASP A 159 17.33 -16.42 5.47
N ARG A 160 18.50 -16.64 4.84
CA ARG A 160 19.77 -16.10 5.29
C ARG A 160 19.78 -14.57 5.31
N VAL A 161 19.44 -13.92 4.20
CA VAL A 161 19.37 -12.45 4.12
C VAL A 161 18.34 -11.94 5.12
N ARG A 162 17.22 -12.64 5.28
CA ARG A 162 16.19 -12.29 6.24
C ARG A 162 16.67 -12.34 7.69
N ARG A 163 17.49 -13.34 8.05
CA ARG A 163 18.14 -13.47 9.36
C ARG A 163 19.21 -12.41 9.57
N SER A 164 20.10 -12.19 8.60
CA SER A 164 21.11 -11.12 8.65
C SER A 164 20.47 -9.75 8.85
N MET A 165 19.38 -9.46 8.13
CA MET A 165 18.59 -8.25 8.33
C MET A 165 17.99 -8.23 9.74
N ALA A 166 17.40 -9.35 10.22
CA ALA A 166 16.85 -9.44 11.57
C ALA A 166 17.91 -9.19 12.65
N GLU A 167 19.12 -9.72 12.50
CA GLU A 167 20.25 -9.54 13.41
C GLU A 167 20.71 -8.08 13.45
N ALA A 168 20.79 -7.43 12.28
CA ALA A 168 21.05 -6.00 12.19
C ALA A 168 19.99 -5.16 12.93
N PHE A 169 18.73 -5.63 12.99
CA PHE A 169 17.65 -5.04 13.81
C PHE A 169 17.66 -5.49 15.28
N ALA A 170 18.13 -6.71 15.60
CA ALA A 170 18.00 -7.36 16.90
C ALA A 170 18.87 -6.73 17.99
N GLY A 171 19.92 -6.00 17.62
CA GLY A 171 20.73 -5.22 18.56
C GLY A 171 19.97 -4.10 19.29
N PHE A 172 18.69 -3.88 18.98
CA PHE A 172 17.92 -2.75 19.51
C PHE A 172 16.55 -3.23 20.02
N PRO A 173 16.14 -2.82 21.23
CA PRO A 173 14.82 -3.14 21.76
C PRO A 173 13.76 -2.40 20.96
N THR A 174 13.27 -3.04 19.89
CA THR A 174 12.01 -2.62 19.30
C THR A 174 10.93 -2.75 20.37
N ARG A 175 10.09 -1.72 20.46
CA ARG A 175 9.05 -1.44 21.48
C ARG A 175 8.03 -2.57 21.76
N GLY A 176 8.17 -3.76 21.16
CA GLY A 176 7.27 -4.90 21.31
C GLY A 176 7.96 -6.27 21.38
N GLY A 177 9.26 -6.36 21.68
CA GLY A 177 9.99 -7.63 21.74
C GLY A 177 10.70 -7.94 23.07
N ALA A 178 10.47 -7.15 24.12
CA ALA A 178 11.09 -7.43 25.41
C ALA A 178 10.25 -8.44 26.19
N GLN A 179 10.81 -9.64 26.41
CA GLN A 179 10.39 -10.54 27.48
C GLN A 179 10.18 -9.72 28.77
N PRO A 180 9.09 -9.96 29.51
CA PRO A 180 8.84 -9.24 30.75
C PRO A 180 9.82 -9.76 31.80
N ASN A 181 10.99 -9.12 31.89
CA ASN A 181 11.87 -9.35 33.02
C ASN A 181 11.14 -8.76 34.25
N LYS A 182 10.52 -9.64 35.05
CA LYS A 182 9.72 -9.35 36.24
C LYS A 182 10.60 -8.81 37.40
N ARG A 183 11.42 -7.78 37.18
CA ARG A 183 12.18 -7.13 38.25
C ARG A 183 12.40 -5.66 37.94
N GLN A 184 11.34 -4.86 38.07
CA GLN A 184 11.35 -3.48 38.58
C GLN A 184 9.96 -2.86 38.40
N ARG A 185 9.07 -3.08 39.39
CA ARG A 185 7.89 -2.24 39.57
C ARG A 185 8.36 -0.95 40.25
N GLY A 186 8.41 0.15 39.51
CA GLY A 186 8.68 1.45 40.13
C GLY A 186 9.19 2.54 39.21
N ALA A 187 8.52 2.80 38.07
CA ALA A 187 8.46 4.12 37.44
C ALA A 187 7.63 4.03 36.17
N ARG A 188 6.48 4.71 36.12
CA ARG A 188 5.81 5.03 34.86
C ARG A 188 6.68 6.03 34.07
N ARG A 189 7.72 5.55 33.38
CA ARG A 189 8.45 6.35 32.39
C ARG A 189 7.73 6.28 31.04
N ARG A 190 6.79 7.20 30.87
CA ARG A 190 6.44 7.74 29.55
C ARG A 190 7.70 8.46 29.04
N GLY A 191 8.28 8.01 27.93
CA GLY A 191 9.30 8.77 27.21
C GLY A 191 10.57 7.98 26.90
N PHE A 192 10.82 7.85 25.59
CA PHE A 192 12.06 7.50 24.90
C PHE A 192 13.36 7.63 25.70
N ARG A 193 14.28 6.66 25.55
CA ARG A 193 15.72 6.89 25.26
C ARG A 193 16.51 5.57 25.31
N SER A 194 16.45 4.77 24.24
CA SER A 194 17.74 4.37 23.66
C SER A 194 18.43 5.67 23.23
N SER A 195 19.73 5.84 23.46
CA SER A 195 20.41 7.06 23.01
C SER A 195 20.15 7.24 21.50
N PRO A 196 19.76 8.44 21.03
CA PRO A 196 19.44 8.67 19.62
C PRO A 196 20.60 8.26 18.71
N GLU A 197 21.83 8.38 19.19
CA GLU A 197 23.05 7.91 18.56
C GLU A 197 23.03 6.40 18.26
N LYS A 198 22.60 5.56 19.22
CA LYS A 198 22.50 4.10 19.03
C LYS A 198 21.46 3.74 17.98
N VAL A 199 20.34 4.48 17.94
CA VAL A 199 19.28 4.29 16.94
C VAL A 199 19.78 4.67 15.54
N LEU A 200 20.54 5.77 15.44
CA LEU A 200 21.15 6.20 14.18
C LEU A 200 22.23 5.22 13.71
N GLU A 201 23.05 4.69 14.62
CA GLU A 201 24.06 3.69 14.30
C GLU A 201 23.42 2.40 13.76
N ALA A 202 22.32 1.95 14.40
CA ALA A 202 21.52 0.82 13.91
C ALA A 202 21.03 1.04 12.48
N GLN A 203 20.42 2.21 12.24
CA GLN A 203 19.88 2.58 10.96
C GLN A 203 20.99 2.60 9.89
N ARG A 204 22.17 3.13 10.21
CA ARG A 204 23.33 3.12 9.32
C ARG A 204 23.81 1.69 9.01
N LYS A 205 23.88 0.81 10.00
CA LYS A 205 24.24 -0.61 9.80
C LYS A 205 23.26 -1.34 8.88
N VAL A 206 21.96 -1.16 9.11
CA VAL A 206 20.91 -1.75 8.27
C VAL A 206 20.98 -1.19 6.85
N ASN A 207 21.11 0.14 6.71
CA ASN A 207 21.21 0.77 5.40
C ASN A 207 22.47 0.33 4.64
N ALA A 208 23.61 0.20 5.32
CA ALA A 208 24.84 -0.30 4.72
C ALA A 208 24.65 -1.75 4.22
N TYR A 209 24.14 -2.64 5.07
CA TYR A 209 23.88 -4.03 4.68
C TYR A 209 22.93 -4.14 3.48
N LEU A 210 21.82 -3.41 3.49
CA LEU A 210 20.87 -3.41 2.37
C LEU A 210 21.49 -2.80 1.11
N SER A 211 22.30 -1.75 1.24
CA SER A 211 23.00 -1.14 0.10
C SER A 211 24.02 -2.10 -0.51
N ASP A 212 24.73 -2.87 0.31
CA ASP A 212 25.68 -3.88 -0.16
C ASP A 212 24.96 -5.08 -0.81
N PHE A 213 23.88 -5.55 -0.20
CA PHE A 213 23.03 -6.60 -0.75
C PHE A 213 22.44 -6.20 -2.11
N ILE A 214 21.83 -5.01 -2.18
CA ILE A 214 21.28 -4.48 -3.44
C ILE A 214 22.40 -4.05 -4.38
N GLY A 215 23.60 -3.74 -3.92
CA GLY A 215 24.76 -3.49 -4.76
C GLY A 215 25.25 -4.77 -5.46
N GLY A 216 24.94 -5.95 -4.90
CA GLY A 216 25.52 -7.22 -5.34
C GLY A 216 26.99 -7.37 -4.91
N THR A 217 27.44 -6.61 -3.90
CA THR A 217 28.82 -6.68 -3.39
C THR A 217 29.00 -7.84 -2.41
N LEU A 218 27.91 -8.40 -1.89
CA LEU A 218 27.95 -9.54 -0.97
C LEU A 218 28.16 -10.86 -1.73
N GLU A 219 29.36 -11.44 -1.60
CA GLU A 219 29.69 -12.74 -2.22
C GLU A 219 28.79 -13.88 -1.73
N LYS A 220 28.35 -13.79 -0.47
CA LYS A 220 27.61 -14.83 0.26
C LYS A 220 26.10 -14.78 0.04
N ASP A 221 25.57 -13.61 -0.28
CA ASP A 221 24.13 -13.32 -0.41
C ASP A 221 23.90 -12.78 -1.82
N LYS A 222 23.79 -13.70 -2.79
CA LYS A 222 23.70 -13.32 -4.20
C LYS A 222 22.31 -12.81 -4.54
N ARG A 223 22.24 -11.88 -5.49
CA ARG A 223 21.00 -11.43 -6.10
C ARG A 223 21.01 -11.70 -7.59
N GLU A 224 19.86 -12.05 -8.13
CA GLU A 224 19.67 -12.22 -9.57
C GLU A 224 18.44 -11.43 -10.01
N ILE A 225 18.57 -10.69 -11.11
CA ILE A 225 17.45 -9.92 -11.66
C ILE A 225 16.83 -10.71 -12.79
N VAL A 226 15.60 -11.15 -12.59
CA VAL A 226 14.88 -12.06 -13.49
C VAL A 226 13.66 -11.36 -14.07
N GLU A 227 13.34 -11.68 -15.32
CA GLU A 227 12.11 -11.22 -15.96
C GLU A 227 11.00 -12.26 -15.77
N LYS A 228 9.77 -11.82 -15.48
CA LYS A 228 8.64 -12.76 -15.42
C LYS A 228 8.32 -13.29 -16.81
N GLN A 229 8.24 -14.60 -16.92
CA GLN A 229 7.55 -15.22 -18.04
C GLN A 229 6.06 -14.81 -18.01
N TYR A 230 5.48 -14.56 -19.19
CA TYR A 230 4.10 -14.07 -19.33
C TYR A 230 3.08 -14.92 -18.57
N PHE A 231 3.22 -16.25 -18.57
CA PHE A 231 2.32 -17.16 -17.86
C PHE A 231 2.41 -17.04 -16.34
N HIS A 232 3.61 -16.86 -15.78
CA HIS A 232 3.78 -16.62 -14.35
C HIS A 232 3.16 -15.29 -13.93
N ARG A 233 3.21 -14.28 -14.81
CA ARG A 233 2.55 -12.98 -14.58
C ARG A 233 1.01 -13.10 -14.58
N LEU A 234 0.45 -13.94 -15.43
CA LEU A 234 -1.00 -14.13 -15.51
C LEU A 234 -1.55 -14.93 -14.32
N ILE A 235 -0.86 -16.00 -13.91
CA ILE A 235 -1.32 -16.89 -12.83
C ILE A 235 -0.92 -16.34 -11.44
N GLY A 236 0.08 -15.46 -11.38
CA GLY A 236 0.62 -14.95 -10.12
C GLY A 236 1.49 -15.98 -9.39
N LEU A 237 2.05 -16.97 -10.11
CA LEU A 237 2.93 -17.96 -9.52
C LEU A 237 4.28 -17.33 -9.14
N PRO A 238 4.77 -17.57 -7.92
CA PRO A 238 6.12 -17.15 -7.56
C PRO A 238 7.15 -17.89 -8.42
N PRO A 239 8.29 -17.26 -8.75
CA PRO A 239 9.37 -17.95 -9.45
C PRO A 239 9.95 -19.06 -8.58
N GLU A 240 10.39 -20.14 -9.22
CA GLU A 240 11.14 -21.18 -8.53
C GLU A 240 12.51 -20.65 -8.10
N MET A 241 12.79 -20.71 -6.79
CA MET A 241 14.13 -20.39 -6.28
C MET A 241 15.00 -21.64 -6.38
N TYR A 242 15.86 -21.69 -7.40
CA TYR A 242 16.77 -22.84 -7.63
C TYR A 242 17.90 -22.96 -6.60
N SER A 243 18.21 -21.89 -5.85
CA SER A 243 19.27 -21.89 -4.84
C SER A 243 18.82 -21.21 -3.56
N GLU A 244 19.11 -21.84 -2.42
CA GLU A 244 18.89 -21.27 -1.08
C GLU A 244 19.76 -20.03 -0.80
N SER A 245 20.75 -19.75 -1.66
CA SER A 245 21.70 -18.64 -1.49
C SER A 245 21.46 -17.44 -2.41
N THR A 246 20.53 -17.55 -3.37
CA THR A 246 20.25 -16.49 -4.34
C THR A 246 18.87 -15.90 -4.11
N SER A 247 18.82 -14.60 -3.84
CA SER A 247 17.57 -13.84 -3.80
C SER A 247 17.19 -13.38 -5.20
N LEU A 248 15.91 -13.44 -5.55
CA LEU A 248 15.42 -13.08 -6.87
C LEU A 248 14.77 -11.69 -6.84
N PHE A 249 15.14 -10.85 -7.80
CA PHE A 249 14.56 -9.55 -8.06
C PHE A 249 13.84 -9.63 -9.40
N VAL A 250 12.53 -9.67 -9.34
CA VAL A 250 11.69 -9.90 -10.49
C VAL A 250 11.13 -8.56 -10.95
N GLU A 251 11.35 -8.21 -12.22
CA GLU A 251 10.87 -6.93 -12.77
C GLU A 251 9.34 -6.82 -12.70
N ASP A 252 8.86 -5.72 -12.11
CA ASP A 252 7.44 -5.42 -11.90
C ASP A 252 7.05 -4.12 -12.59
N ALA A 253 7.06 -4.12 -13.93
CA ALA A 253 6.61 -2.97 -14.72
C ALA A 253 5.10 -2.66 -14.55
N ALA A 254 4.33 -3.58 -13.95
CA ALA A 254 2.89 -3.40 -13.71
C ALA A 254 2.61 -2.54 -12.47
N GLY A 255 3.56 -2.45 -11.54
CA GLY A 255 3.36 -1.80 -10.25
C GLY A 255 2.53 -2.64 -9.28
N ASN A 256 2.72 -3.96 -9.25
CA ASN A 256 2.07 -4.87 -8.30
C ASN A 256 2.33 -4.51 -6.83
N PHE A 257 3.39 -3.75 -6.54
CA PHE A 257 3.63 -3.20 -5.19
C PHE A 257 2.46 -2.36 -4.65
N GLN A 258 1.58 -1.87 -5.54
CA GLN A 258 0.36 -1.16 -5.17
C GLN A 258 -0.54 -1.96 -4.23
N THR A 259 -0.50 -3.29 -4.27
CA THR A 259 -1.24 -4.20 -3.37
C THR A 259 -0.91 -3.98 -1.89
N VAL A 260 0.24 -3.38 -1.58
CA VAL A 260 0.60 -2.99 -0.21
C VAL A 260 -0.20 -1.76 0.27
N LEU A 261 -0.76 -0.98 -0.64
CA LEU A 261 -1.51 0.25 -0.37
C LEU A 261 -3.02 -0.02 -0.47
N LEU A 262 -3.85 0.82 0.18
CA LEU A 262 -5.31 0.71 0.02
C LEU A 262 -5.74 0.87 -1.44
N ALA A 263 -5.05 1.73 -2.19
CA ALA A 263 -5.30 1.94 -3.62
C ALA A 263 -5.11 0.70 -4.50
N GLY A 264 -4.35 -0.31 -4.05
CA GLY A 264 -4.17 -1.58 -4.77
C GLY A 264 -5.15 -2.68 -4.37
N ILE A 265 -5.83 -2.55 -3.23
CA ILE A 265 -6.82 -3.53 -2.72
C ILE A 265 -8.25 -2.98 -2.76
N GLU A 266 -8.53 -2.05 -3.67
CA GLU A 266 -9.84 -1.38 -3.77
C GLU A 266 -10.99 -2.36 -4.02
N PHE A 267 -10.74 -3.46 -4.72
CA PHE A 267 -11.75 -4.49 -4.91
C PHE A 267 -12.13 -5.17 -3.58
N ASP A 268 -11.14 -5.53 -2.76
CA ASP A 268 -11.38 -6.12 -1.43
C ASP A 268 -12.11 -5.14 -0.52
N LEU A 269 -11.76 -3.85 -0.57
CA LEU A 269 -12.46 -2.80 0.18
C LEU A 269 -13.89 -2.62 -0.33
N LEU A 270 -14.14 -2.68 -1.64
CA LEU A 270 -15.48 -2.61 -2.21
C LEU A 270 -16.35 -3.78 -1.74
N VAL A 271 -15.80 -4.99 -1.76
CA VAL A 271 -16.47 -6.20 -1.24
C VAL A 271 -16.76 -6.03 0.26
N LEU A 272 -15.80 -5.54 1.04
CA LEU A 272 -16.01 -5.24 2.47
C LEU A 272 -17.16 -4.26 2.68
N HIS A 273 -17.28 -3.21 1.86
CA HIS A 273 -18.37 -2.25 1.97
C HIS A 273 -19.72 -2.83 1.53
N CYS A 274 -19.76 -3.66 0.48
CA CYS A 274 -20.98 -4.35 0.06
C CYS A 274 -21.49 -5.30 1.16
N VAL A 275 -20.61 -6.13 1.72
CA VAL A 275 -20.94 -7.07 2.80
C VAL A 275 -21.30 -6.30 4.08
N GLY A 276 -20.52 -5.27 4.43
CA GLY A 276 -20.77 -4.42 5.60
C GLY A 276 -22.13 -3.74 5.52
N TYR A 277 -22.45 -3.11 4.39
CA TYR A 277 -23.77 -2.54 4.14
C TYR A 277 -24.87 -3.59 4.25
N GLY A 278 -24.69 -4.75 3.62
CA GLY A 278 -25.67 -5.83 3.68
C GLY A 278 -25.98 -6.31 5.10
N ILE A 279 -24.95 -6.44 5.95
CA ILE A 279 -25.10 -6.81 7.36
C ILE A 279 -25.90 -5.74 8.12
N PHE A 280 -25.59 -4.46 7.92
CA PHE A 280 -26.30 -3.38 8.61
C PHE A 280 -27.74 -3.19 8.11
N ASP A 281 -27.99 -3.30 6.79
CA ASP A 281 -29.35 -3.24 6.24
C ASP A 281 -30.19 -4.43 6.72
N ALA A 282 -29.62 -5.63 6.79
CA ALA A 282 -30.30 -6.80 7.35
C ALA A 282 -30.62 -6.66 8.85
N ALA A 283 -29.73 -6.03 9.62
CA ALA A 283 -29.89 -5.86 11.06
C ALA A 283 -30.93 -4.79 11.44
N PHE A 284 -30.95 -3.66 10.72
CA PHE A 284 -31.78 -2.51 11.08
C PHE A 284 -32.98 -2.31 10.15
N VAL A 285 -33.00 -2.96 8.98
CA VAL A 285 -34.03 -2.79 7.94
C VAL A 285 -34.26 -1.31 7.63
N ASN A 286 -33.17 -0.55 7.60
CA ASN A 286 -33.19 0.89 7.40
C ASN A 286 -31.93 1.33 6.65
N THR A 287 -32.13 1.80 5.43
CA THR A 287 -31.06 2.22 4.53
C THR A 287 -30.23 3.38 5.09
N ASN A 288 -30.83 4.32 5.81
CA ASN A 288 -30.09 5.46 6.39
C ASN A 288 -29.08 4.99 7.43
N VAL A 289 -29.51 4.10 8.33
CA VAL A 289 -28.66 3.55 9.38
C VAL A 289 -27.57 2.68 8.76
N ALA A 290 -27.91 1.87 7.75
CA ALA A 290 -26.94 1.04 7.05
C ALA A 290 -25.87 1.86 6.31
N VAL A 291 -26.26 2.91 5.59
CA VAL A 291 -25.32 3.83 4.93
C VAL A 291 -24.38 4.48 5.94
N PHE A 292 -24.92 5.02 7.04
CA PHE A 292 -24.11 5.67 8.07
C PHE A 292 -23.15 4.67 8.74
N ALA A 293 -23.62 3.47 9.08
CA ALA A 293 -22.78 2.44 9.69
C ALA A 293 -21.66 1.99 8.74
N THR A 294 -21.93 1.83 7.44
CA THR A 294 -20.90 1.50 6.44
C THR A 294 -19.87 2.63 6.28
N TYR A 295 -20.31 3.89 6.34
CA TYR A 295 -19.37 5.03 6.35
C TYR A 295 -18.45 5.00 7.57
N VAL A 296 -19.00 4.73 8.76
CA VAL A 296 -18.21 4.58 10.00
C VAL A 296 -17.24 3.40 9.90
N LEU A 297 -17.66 2.28 9.29
CA LEU A 297 -16.78 1.12 9.04
C LEU A 297 -15.57 1.52 8.19
N ASP A 298 -15.78 2.22 7.07
CA ASP A 298 -14.69 2.69 6.21
C ASP A 298 -13.78 3.69 6.94
N LEU A 299 -14.33 4.59 7.75
CA LEU A 299 -13.56 5.51 8.58
C LEU A 299 -12.63 4.77 9.55
N ILE A 300 -13.12 3.71 10.19
CA ILE A 300 -12.33 2.86 11.08
C ILE A 300 -11.21 2.16 10.31
N VAL A 301 -11.48 1.62 9.12
CA VAL A 301 -10.47 0.99 8.27
C VAL A 301 -9.37 1.99 7.89
N ARG A 302 -9.73 3.19 7.41
CA ARG A 302 -8.77 4.24 7.05
C ARG A 302 -7.94 4.69 8.24
N PHE A 303 -8.60 4.91 9.39
CA PHE A 303 -7.94 5.37 10.61
C PHE A 303 -6.96 4.32 11.15
N THR A 304 -7.40 3.05 11.25
CA THR A 304 -6.55 1.95 11.71
C THR A 304 -5.38 1.72 10.75
N ARG A 305 -5.61 1.75 9.43
CA ARG A 305 -4.54 1.66 8.43
C ARG A 305 -3.51 2.77 8.59
N HIS A 306 -3.93 4.02 8.74
CA HIS A 306 -3.04 5.17 8.94
C HIS A 306 -2.21 5.00 10.21
N MET A 307 -2.85 4.72 11.34
CA MET A 307 -2.17 4.57 12.63
C MET A 307 -1.15 3.42 12.63
N LEU A 308 -1.54 2.25 12.11
CA LEU A 308 -0.65 1.10 12.03
C LEU A 308 0.48 1.34 11.03
N GLY A 309 0.18 2.03 9.94
CA GLY A 309 1.14 2.47 8.92
C GLY A 309 2.26 3.33 9.48
N VAL A 310 1.90 4.44 10.14
CA VAL A 310 2.86 5.36 10.80
C VAL A 310 3.72 4.62 11.82
N ARG A 311 3.11 3.79 12.67
CA ARG A 311 3.83 3.00 13.68
C ARG A 311 4.77 1.98 13.05
N ASN A 312 4.35 1.32 11.97
CA ASN A 312 5.18 0.33 11.28
C ASN A 312 6.40 1.01 10.65
N ILE A 313 6.20 2.11 9.92
CA ILE A 313 7.29 2.87 9.31
C ILE A 313 8.25 3.33 10.40
N SER A 314 7.77 4.05 11.42
CA SER A 314 8.61 4.54 12.53
C SER A 314 9.45 3.43 13.17
N ARG A 315 8.83 2.28 13.46
CA ARG A 315 9.52 1.14 14.07
C ARG A 315 10.56 0.50 13.15
N LYS A 316 10.27 0.38 11.86
CA LYS A 316 11.10 -0.36 10.89
C LYS A 316 12.18 0.51 10.26
N THR A 317 11.95 1.81 10.11
CA THR A 317 12.96 2.78 9.67
C THR A 317 13.73 3.40 10.83
N LEU A 318 13.36 3.06 12.08
CA LEU A 318 13.95 3.60 13.30
C LEU A 318 13.88 5.14 13.40
N MET A 319 12.91 5.74 12.71
CA MET A 319 12.63 7.17 12.73
C MET A 319 11.60 7.50 13.81
N ASP A 320 11.72 8.66 14.46
CA ASP A 320 10.71 9.17 15.40
C ASP A 320 9.39 9.45 14.66
N GLU A 321 8.26 9.07 15.25
CA GLU A 321 6.91 9.29 14.71
C GLU A 321 6.64 10.78 14.40
N ARG A 322 7.30 11.69 15.13
CA ARG A 322 7.17 13.15 14.94
C ARG A 322 7.67 13.65 13.58
N PHE A 323 8.52 12.89 12.89
CA PHE A 323 8.97 13.25 11.53
C PHE A 323 8.06 12.68 10.43
N ILE A 324 7.02 11.92 10.82
CA ILE A 324 6.15 11.16 9.90
C ILE A 324 4.70 11.70 9.92
N MET A 325 4.27 12.32 11.02
CA MET A 325 3.00 13.07 11.12
C MET A 325 3.02 14.34 10.27
#